data_AF-D7GEZ2-F1
#
_entry.id   AF-D7GEZ2-F1
#
_cell.length_a   1.000
_cell.length_b   1.000
_cell.length_c   1.000
_cell.angle_alpha   90.00
_cell.angle_beta   90.00
_cell.angle_gamma   90.00
#
_symmetry.space_group_name_H-M   'P 1'
#
loop_
_entity.id
_entity.type
_entity.pdbx_description
1 polymer ?
#
loop_
_entity_poly.entity_id
_entity_poly.type
_entity_poly.pdbx_seq_one_letter_code
_entity_poly.pdbx_strand_id
1 'polypeptide(L)'
;MSSSGSWPGGGSTSGPTPGWYPDPAGTPGLYRYWDGQAWTGATTNDPAATPAPGPQGPAPTPRRRRGWLIALVAVLVALGVIIAVVLTRGGTAPWSGGNAREDPNSASPTGSQWDETSTPTPSPSDNASHAPCPTTSATGVTRQASNKVLSGGGIQVDAISGWQPATMSLRWVSDLHTVADTVYTSHGFGVTHTWFSNIGVGALNAQDGFTDVRASAHSTLECYASTDYYDGFTGRKDLVDEQTTVDGHPAWHIQTEVYVTMRDIPQVRGDRVDIVVVDVGNRDHLGLFLGSSNLGDAGRNGKVDAAMKTLRVTG
;
A
#
# COMPACT_ATOMS: atom_id res chain seq x y z
N MET A 1 -59.72 -16.50 6.20
CA MET A 1 -59.48 -15.08 6.52
C MET A 1 -57.98 -14.85 6.39
N SER A 2 -57.57 -14.37 5.22
CA SER A 2 -56.18 -14.04 4.92
C SER A 2 -55.92 -12.60 5.36
N SER A 3 -54.88 -12.35 6.16
CA SER A 3 -54.40 -11.01 6.43
C SER A 3 -52.98 -10.87 5.90
N SER A 4 -52.91 -10.36 4.67
CA SER A 4 -51.76 -9.70 4.07
C SER A 4 -51.54 -8.35 4.76
N GLY A 5 -50.45 -8.20 5.51
CA GLY A 5 -49.97 -6.93 6.03
C GLY A 5 -48.91 -6.35 5.09
N SER A 6 -49.33 -5.44 4.22
CA SER A 6 -48.49 -4.65 3.33
C SER A 6 -47.62 -3.68 4.12
N TRP A 7 -46.30 -3.70 3.89
CA TRP A 7 -45.40 -2.63 4.31
C TRP A 7 -45.49 -1.46 3.33
N PRO A 8 -45.65 -0.20 3.79
CA PRO A 8 -45.58 0.95 2.90
C PRO A 8 -44.12 1.18 2.50
N GLY A 9 -43.88 1.28 1.20
CA GLY A 9 -42.58 1.65 0.64
C GLY A 9 -42.26 3.14 0.82
N GLY A 10 -40.99 3.47 0.56
CA GLY A 10 -40.58 4.82 0.17
C GLY A 10 -39.85 5.64 1.23
N GLY A 11 -38.76 5.11 1.82
CA GLY A 11 -37.75 5.96 2.43
C GLY A 11 -36.83 6.53 1.35
N SER A 12 -37.08 7.74 0.88
CA SER A 12 -36.18 8.48 0.01
C SER A 12 -34.81 8.62 0.68
N THR A 13 -33.76 8.12 0.02
CA THR A 13 -32.36 8.39 0.37
C THR A 13 -32.10 9.88 0.19
N SER A 14 -32.27 10.67 1.26
CA SER A 14 -31.83 12.07 1.28
C SER A 14 -30.31 12.07 1.37
N GLY A 15 -29.65 12.17 0.22
CA GLY A 15 -28.24 12.53 0.16
C GLY A 15 -27.99 13.89 0.82
N PRO A 16 -26.72 14.23 1.14
CA PRO A 16 -26.39 15.53 1.71
C PRO A 16 -26.95 16.65 0.81
N THR A 17 -27.63 17.60 1.43
CA THR A 17 -28.11 18.82 0.77
C THR A 17 -26.92 19.67 0.32
N PRO A 18 -27.06 20.51 -0.71
CA PRO A 18 -25.97 21.39 -1.14
C PRO A 18 -25.46 22.27 0.03
N GLY A 19 -24.14 22.34 0.22
CA GLY A 19 -23.54 23.03 1.36
C GLY A 19 -22.03 22.85 1.51
N TRP A 20 -21.45 23.58 2.45
CA TRP A 20 -20.06 23.44 2.85
C TRP A 20 -19.90 22.29 3.84
N TYR A 21 -19.03 21.33 3.53
CA TYR A 21 -18.72 20.18 4.36
C TYR A 21 -17.21 20.08 4.55
N PRO A 22 -16.71 19.43 5.62
CA PRO A 22 -15.28 19.18 5.78
C PRO A 22 -14.70 18.54 4.52
N ASP A 23 -13.56 19.06 4.04
CA ASP A 23 -12.97 18.60 2.78
C ASP A 23 -12.68 17.09 2.85
N PRO A 24 -13.25 16.25 1.97
CA PRO A 24 -12.96 14.82 1.92
C PRO A 24 -11.47 14.50 1.73
N ALA A 25 -10.68 15.44 1.20
CA ALA A 25 -9.23 15.34 1.08
C ALA A 25 -8.48 15.50 2.43
N GLY A 26 -9.20 15.68 3.55
CA GLY A 26 -8.65 15.54 4.89
C GLY A 26 -7.86 16.74 5.42
N THR A 27 -7.92 17.91 4.78
CA THR A 27 -7.23 19.12 5.29
C THR A 27 -7.97 19.69 6.50
N PRO A 28 -7.38 19.71 7.71
CA PRO A 28 -8.05 20.22 8.90
C PRO A 28 -8.40 21.71 8.76
N GLY A 29 -9.66 22.06 9.06
CA GLY A 29 -10.15 23.44 8.94
C GLY A 29 -10.48 23.89 7.52
N LEU A 30 -10.40 23.00 6.52
CA LEU A 30 -10.81 23.26 5.15
C LEU A 30 -12.17 22.61 4.88
N TYR A 31 -13.05 23.35 4.23
CA TYR A 31 -14.37 22.92 3.81
C TYR A 31 -14.46 22.95 2.29
N ARG A 32 -15.10 21.94 1.69
CA ARG A 32 -15.39 21.85 0.26
C ARG A 32 -16.90 21.92 0.04
N TYR A 33 -17.32 22.56 -1.06
CA TYR A 33 -18.73 22.70 -1.37
C TYR A 33 -19.27 21.48 -2.12
N TRP A 34 -20.32 20.86 -1.58
CA TRP A 34 -21.13 19.84 -2.22
C TRP A 34 -22.33 20.51 -2.90
N ASP A 35 -22.58 20.24 -4.17
CA ASP A 35 -23.66 20.89 -4.94
C ASP A 35 -24.98 20.10 -4.96
N GLY A 36 -25.04 18.96 -4.24
CA GLY A 36 -26.18 18.04 -4.26
C GLY A 36 -25.99 16.83 -5.18
N GLN A 37 -24.98 16.83 -6.06
CA GLN A 37 -24.67 15.75 -7.00
C GLN A 37 -23.19 15.36 -6.99
N ALA A 38 -22.28 16.33 -6.87
CA ALA A 38 -20.83 16.13 -6.85
C ALA A 38 -20.12 17.15 -5.94
N TRP A 39 -18.88 16.82 -5.57
CA TRP A 39 -17.98 17.78 -4.93
C TRP A 39 -17.46 18.77 -5.96
N THR A 40 -17.55 20.06 -5.65
CA THR A 40 -17.00 21.12 -6.50
C THR A 40 -15.54 21.41 -6.16
N GLY A 41 -14.85 22.17 -7.03
CA GLY A 41 -13.48 22.65 -6.75
C GLY A 41 -13.40 23.82 -5.76
N ALA A 42 -14.54 24.31 -5.24
CA ALA A 42 -14.55 25.44 -4.32
C ALA A 42 -14.20 24.97 -2.90
N THR A 43 -13.23 25.63 -2.26
CA THR A 43 -12.82 25.38 -0.88
C THR A 43 -12.82 26.68 -0.06
N THR A 44 -13.02 26.57 1.25
CA THR A 44 -12.96 27.70 2.19
C THR A 44 -12.47 27.24 3.56
N ASN A 45 -11.85 28.14 4.33
CA ASN A 45 -11.52 27.95 5.74
C ASN A 45 -12.55 28.58 6.68
N ASP A 46 -13.55 29.31 6.15
CA ASP A 46 -14.66 29.90 6.90
C ASP A 46 -15.99 29.66 6.16
N PRO A 47 -16.68 28.53 6.42
CA PRO A 47 -17.91 28.17 5.73
C PRO A 47 -19.10 29.05 6.14
N ALA A 48 -19.04 29.74 7.28
CA ALA A 48 -20.12 30.63 7.72
C ALA A 48 -20.07 32.00 7.03
N ALA A 49 -18.87 32.46 6.65
CA ALA A 49 -18.67 33.72 5.94
C ALA A 49 -18.62 33.58 4.41
N THR A 50 -18.54 32.36 3.86
CA THR A 50 -18.36 32.13 2.42
C THR A 50 -19.70 31.76 1.73
N PRO A 51 -20.21 32.58 0.78
CA PRO A 51 -21.41 32.25 0.02
C PRO A 51 -21.25 31.00 -0.86
N ALA A 52 -22.37 30.32 -1.16
CA ALA A 52 -22.37 29.18 -2.06
C ALA A 52 -21.85 29.56 -3.46
N PRO A 53 -20.99 28.74 -4.09
CA PRO A 53 -20.63 28.90 -5.50
C PRO A 53 -21.88 28.81 -6.38
N GLY A 54 -22.00 29.70 -7.37
CA GLY A 54 -23.10 29.66 -8.33
C GLY A 54 -23.08 28.41 -9.21
N PRO A 55 -24.19 28.03 -9.88
CA PRO A 55 -24.26 26.84 -10.73
C PRO A 55 -23.19 26.87 -11.82
N GLN A 56 -22.23 25.94 -11.76
CA GLN A 56 -21.23 25.75 -12.81
C GLN A 56 -21.81 24.83 -13.89
N GLY A 57 -21.94 25.36 -15.11
CA GLY A 57 -22.43 24.59 -16.26
C GLY A 57 -21.50 23.42 -16.62
N PRO A 58 -22.00 22.41 -17.34
CA PRO A 58 -21.24 21.19 -17.63
C PRO A 58 -19.97 21.47 -18.45
N ALA A 59 -18.90 20.75 -18.12
CA ALA A 59 -17.58 20.84 -18.77
C ALA A 59 -17.65 20.58 -20.29
N PRO A 60 -16.82 21.26 -21.11
CA PRO A 60 -16.85 21.11 -22.56
C PRO A 60 -16.31 19.75 -23.00
N THR A 61 -17.06 19.06 -23.86
CA THR A 61 -16.63 17.79 -24.48
C THR A 61 -15.59 18.03 -25.58
N PRO A 62 -14.53 17.19 -25.71
CA PRO A 62 -13.54 17.35 -26.77
C PRO A 62 -14.09 16.91 -28.13
N ARG A 63 -13.93 17.79 -29.12
CA ARG A 63 -14.47 17.67 -30.47
C ARG A 63 -13.55 16.82 -31.37
N ARG A 64 -13.99 15.63 -31.76
CA ARG A 64 -13.30 14.76 -32.74
C ARG A 64 -13.11 15.48 -34.08
N ARG A 65 -11.87 15.70 -34.52
CA ARG A 65 -11.56 16.14 -35.90
C ARG A 65 -10.51 15.27 -36.58
N ARG A 66 -10.83 14.94 -37.84
CA ARG A 66 -10.08 14.20 -38.85
C ARG A 66 -8.67 14.80 -39.04
N GLY A 67 -7.63 14.01 -38.78
CA GLY A 67 -6.22 14.36 -39.06
C GLY A 67 -5.37 13.21 -39.60
N TRP A 68 -5.98 12.07 -40.00
CA TRP A 68 -5.22 10.84 -40.33
C TRP A 68 -4.50 10.85 -41.69
N LEU A 69 -4.73 11.85 -42.54
CA LEU A 69 -4.14 11.89 -43.89
C LEU A 69 -2.70 12.45 -43.91
N ILE A 70 -2.25 13.14 -42.86
CA ILE A 70 -0.89 13.73 -42.80
C ILE A 70 0.13 12.72 -42.27
N ALA A 71 -0.29 11.79 -41.40
CA ALA A 71 0.59 10.78 -40.80
C ALA A 71 1.11 9.74 -41.82
N LEU A 72 0.35 9.47 -42.88
CA LEU A 72 0.69 8.42 -43.85
C LEU A 72 1.83 8.84 -44.79
N VAL A 73 1.94 10.14 -45.09
CA VAL A 73 3.03 10.69 -45.92
C VAL A 73 4.37 10.71 -45.17
N ALA A 74 4.36 10.99 -43.86
CA ALA A 74 5.57 11.02 -43.04
C ALA A 74 6.22 9.63 -42.90
N VAL A 75 5.43 8.57 -42.80
CA VAL A 75 5.92 7.19 -42.67
C VAL A 75 6.58 6.70 -43.95
N LEU A 76 6.04 7.06 -45.13
CA LEU A 76 6.63 6.66 -46.41
C LEU A 76 7.98 7.35 -46.69
N VAL A 77 8.12 8.62 -46.28
CA VAL A 77 9.40 9.34 -46.39
C VAL A 77 10.44 8.74 -45.45
N ALA A 78 10.07 8.41 -44.21
CA ALA A 78 10.96 7.79 -43.25
C ALA A 78 11.46 6.41 -43.73
N LEU A 79 10.59 5.61 -44.34
CA LEU A 79 10.98 4.29 -44.87
C LEU A 79 11.97 4.42 -46.04
N GLY A 80 11.78 5.40 -46.93
CA GLY A 80 12.69 5.66 -48.05
C GLY A 80 14.10 6.06 -47.59
N VAL A 81 14.19 6.87 -46.54
CA VAL A 81 15.49 7.29 -45.97
C VAL A 81 16.22 6.12 -45.32
N ILE A 82 15.51 5.24 -44.61
CA ILE A 82 16.11 4.08 -43.95
C ILE A 82 16.71 3.11 -44.99
N ILE A 83 16.00 2.87 -46.10
CA ILE A 83 16.49 1.99 -47.18
C ILE A 83 17.74 2.57 -47.85
N ALA A 84 17.80 3.90 -48.06
CA ALA A 84 18.97 4.57 -48.64
C ALA A 84 20.22 4.51 -47.73
N VAL A 85 20.04 4.59 -46.40
CA VAL A 85 21.15 4.53 -45.43
C VAL A 85 21.73 3.11 -45.31
N VAL A 86 20.91 2.07 -45.46
CA VAL A 86 21.39 0.68 -45.38
C VAL A 86 22.15 0.26 -46.65
N LEU A 87 21.76 0.76 -47.82
CA LEU A 87 22.43 0.45 -49.09
C LEU A 87 23.78 1.18 -49.29
N THR A 88 24.03 2.28 -48.57
CA THR A 88 25.24 3.10 -48.71
C THR A 88 26.37 2.75 -47.72
N ARG A 89 26.12 1.85 -46.74
CA ARG A 89 27.10 1.49 -45.68
C ARG A 89 27.63 0.06 -45.77
N GLY A 90 27.83 -0.45 -46.99
CA GLY A 90 28.69 -1.62 -47.23
C GLY A 90 30.02 -1.18 -47.86
N GLY A 91 31.10 -1.09 -47.07
CA GLY A 91 32.42 -0.72 -47.58
C GLY A 91 33.53 -0.75 -46.52
N THR A 92 34.64 -1.39 -46.87
CA THR A 92 35.77 -1.86 -46.06
C THR A 92 36.86 -0.81 -45.73
N ALA A 93 37.28 -0.75 -44.44
CA ALA A 93 38.64 -0.43 -43.89
C ALA A 93 39.38 0.89 -44.33
N PRO A 94 40.60 1.21 -43.81
CA PRO A 94 41.01 1.53 -42.43
C PRO A 94 41.86 2.83 -42.29
N TRP A 95 42.11 3.25 -41.04
CA TRP A 95 43.25 4.08 -40.53
C TRP A 95 43.37 5.58 -40.90
N SER A 96 43.49 6.45 -39.89
CA SER A 96 44.59 7.44 -39.68
C SER A 96 44.15 8.63 -38.80
N GLY A 97 45.04 9.08 -37.92
CA GLY A 97 44.82 10.17 -36.97
C GLY A 97 44.81 11.56 -37.60
N GLY A 98 44.29 12.53 -36.84
CA GLY A 98 44.29 13.93 -37.23
C GLY A 98 43.66 14.81 -36.16
N ASN A 99 44.46 15.73 -35.66
CA ASN A 99 44.21 16.63 -34.54
C ASN A 99 42.98 17.55 -34.71
N ALA A 100 42.42 17.89 -33.54
CA ALA A 100 41.50 18.97 -33.20
C ALA A 100 41.24 20.08 -34.24
N ARG A 101 39.94 20.38 -34.41
CA ARG A 101 39.44 21.73 -34.61
C ARG A 101 38.52 22.07 -33.44
N GLU A 102 38.84 23.16 -32.75
CA GLU A 102 37.94 23.81 -31.80
C GLU A 102 36.75 24.39 -32.58
N ASP A 103 35.53 24.15 -32.07
CA ASP A 103 34.29 24.74 -32.57
C ASP A 103 33.80 25.78 -31.54
N PRO A 104 33.69 27.07 -31.90
CA PRO A 104 33.32 28.14 -30.98
C PRO A 104 31.80 28.18 -30.82
N ASN A 105 31.26 27.29 -29.99
CA ASN A 105 29.87 27.38 -29.54
C ASN A 105 29.81 27.20 -28.01
N SER A 106 30.39 28.16 -27.29
CA SER A 106 29.99 28.44 -25.91
C SER A 106 28.63 29.11 -25.92
N ALA A 107 27.57 28.31 -25.74
CA ALA A 107 26.31 28.79 -25.22
C ALA A 107 26.23 28.32 -23.76
N SER A 108 26.46 29.24 -22.82
CA SER A 108 26.21 29.03 -21.40
C SER A 108 24.73 28.68 -21.18
N PRO A 109 24.39 27.58 -20.49
CA PRO A 109 23.03 27.40 -20.00
C PRO A 109 22.80 28.46 -18.91
N THR A 110 21.97 29.46 -19.21
CA THR A 110 21.38 30.31 -18.18
C THR A 110 20.17 29.56 -17.63
N GLY A 111 20.40 28.74 -16.62
CA GLY A 111 19.37 28.00 -15.90
C GLY A 111 20.03 27.30 -14.73
N SER A 112 19.61 27.65 -13.51
CA SER A 112 20.12 27.06 -12.27
C SER A 112 20.07 25.53 -12.35
N GLN A 113 21.24 24.92 -12.14
CA GLN A 113 21.38 23.48 -11.92
C GLN A 113 20.43 23.06 -10.81
N TRP A 114 19.79 21.91 -11.01
CA TRP A 114 18.97 21.25 -10.00
C TRP A 114 19.84 20.90 -8.79
N ASP A 115 19.45 21.40 -7.62
CA ASP A 115 19.95 20.93 -6.34
C ASP A 115 19.52 19.47 -6.15
N GLU A 116 20.46 18.53 -6.24
CA GLU A 116 20.31 17.10 -5.91
C GLU A 116 20.20 16.88 -4.38
N THR A 117 19.49 17.76 -3.67
CA THR A 117 19.23 17.61 -2.22
C THR A 117 17.80 18.01 -1.89
N SER A 118 16.85 17.38 -2.57
CA SER A 118 15.46 17.33 -2.11
C SER A 118 15.14 15.89 -1.75
N THR A 119 15.09 15.62 -0.46
CA THR A 119 14.45 14.42 0.10
C THR A 119 13.05 14.32 -0.52
N PRO A 120 12.65 13.22 -1.17
CA PRO A 120 11.32 13.13 -1.73
C PRO A 120 10.31 13.23 -0.58
N THR A 121 9.47 14.27 -0.64
CA THR A 121 8.25 14.35 0.15
C THR A 121 7.40 13.13 -0.19
N PRO A 122 6.93 12.31 0.77
CA PRO A 122 6.04 11.21 0.44
C PRO A 122 4.78 11.80 -0.18
N SER A 123 4.58 11.52 -1.46
CA SER A 123 3.33 11.83 -2.16
C SER A 123 2.22 11.01 -1.51
N PRO A 124 1.03 11.58 -1.25
CA PRO A 124 -0.12 10.78 -0.84
C PRO A 124 -0.35 9.75 -1.93
N SER A 125 -0.34 8.48 -1.54
CA SER A 125 -0.60 7.34 -2.42
C SER A 125 -2.09 7.31 -2.81
N ASP A 126 -2.50 8.26 -3.66
CA ASP A 126 -3.79 8.26 -4.29
C ASP A 126 -3.72 7.39 -5.55
N ASN A 127 -4.48 6.29 -5.57
CA ASN A 127 -4.65 5.35 -6.69
C ASN A 127 -3.45 4.46 -7.07
N ALA A 128 -2.86 3.75 -6.10
CA ALA A 128 -2.43 2.40 -6.43
C ALA A 128 -3.70 1.57 -6.68
N SER A 129 -3.93 1.16 -7.93
CA SER A 129 -4.90 0.10 -8.24
C SER A 129 -4.69 -1.02 -7.23
N HIS A 130 -5.65 -1.29 -6.34
CA HIS A 130 -5.56 -2.37 -5.36
C HIS A 130 -5.35 -3.68 -6.13
N ALA A 131 -4.10 -4.11 -6.29
CA ALA A 131 -3.82 -5.43 -6.78
C ALA A 131 -4.41 -6.37 -5.72
N PRO A 132 -5.32 -7.29 -6.10
CA PRO A 132 -5.91 -8.19 -5.14
C PRO A 132 -4.78 -9.01 -4.48
N CYS A 133 -4.86 -9.16 -3.16
CA CYS A 133 -3.86 -9.91 -2.42
C CYS A 133 -3.70 -11.31 -3.01
N PRO A 134 -2.45 -11.74 -3.28
CA PRO A 134 -2.21 -13.04 -3.88
C PRO A 134 -2.78 -14.16 -2.99
N THR A 135 -3.02 -15.32 -3.59
CA THR A 135 -3.30 -16.54 -2.84
C THR A 135 -2.14 -17.47 -3.07
N THR A 136 -1.51 -17.91 -1.99
CA THR A 136 -0.44 -18.88 -2.11
C THR A 136 -1.00 -20.28 -2.34
N SER A 137 -0.36 -21.01 -3.24
CA SER A 137 -0.58 -22.45 -3.42
C SER A 137 0.43 -23.29 -2.63
N ALA A 138 1.40 -22.65 -1.95
CA ALA A 138 2.39 -23.35 -1.15
C ALA A 138 1.74 -23.94 0.11
N THR A 139 1.96 -25.24 0.33
CA THR A 139 1.37 -26.00 1.43
C THR A 139 2.39 -26.45 2.48
N GLY A 140 3.65 -26.05 2.32
CA GLY A 140 4.71 -26.36 3.29
C GLY A 140 4.38 -25.76 4.65
N VAL A 141 4.44 -26.59 5.70
CA VAL A 141 4.25 -26.15 7.09
C VAL A 141 5.33 -26.80 7.97
N THR A 142 6.13 -25.95 8.59
CA THR A 142 7.15 -26.26 9.58
C THR A 142 6.47 -26.80 10.84
N ARG A 143 6.98 -27.93 11.34
CA ARG A 143 6.53 -28.48 12.62
C ARG A 143 7.16 -27.67 13.76
N GLN A 144 6.32 -27.10 14.62
CA GLN A 144 6.78 -26.40 15.81
C GLN A 144 7.41 -27.39 16.81
N ALA A 145 8.67 -27.15 17.19
CA ALA A 145 9.39 -28.00 18.14
C ALA A 145 8.97 -27.77 19.61
N SER A 146 8.46 -26.58 19.93
CA SER A 146 7.94 -26.21 21.24
C SER A 146 6.97 -25.03 21.12
N ASN A 147 6.32 -24.65 22.22
CA ASN A 147 5.51 -23.42 22.30
C ASN A 147 6.33 -22.18 22.72
N LYS A 148 7.66 -22.29 22.81
CA LYS A 148 8.54 -21.19 23.25
C LYS A 148 9.12 -20.39 22.10
N VAL A 149 9.10 -20.94 20.89
CA VAL A 149 9.67 -20.36 19.69
C VAL A 149 8.69 -20.65 18.56
N LEU A 150 8.40 -19.65 17.75
CA LEU A 150 7.72 -19.82 16.48
C LEU A 150 8.77 -19.95 15.38
N SER A 151 8.63 -20.97 14.53
CA SER A 151 9.50 -21.22 13.38
C SER A 151 8.69 -21.29 12.10
N GLY A 152 9.06 -20.55 11.06
CA GLY A 152 8.38 -20.63 9.77
C GLY A 152 9.09 -19.76 8.73
N GLY A 153 9.02 -20.15 7.46
CA GLY A 153 9.59 -19.38 6.34
C GLY A 153 11.08 -19.04 6.47
N GLY A 154 11.86 -19.94 7.10
CA GLY A 154 13.30 -19.74 7.28
C GLY A 154 13.69 -18.78 8.40
N ILE A 155 12.74 -18.37 9.25
CA ILE A 155 13.01 -17.51 10.42
C ILE A 155 12.40 -18.07 11.71
N GLN A 156 12.91 -17.58 12.82
CA GLN A 156 12.43 -17.87 14.17
C GLN A 156 12.25 -16.62 15.00
N VAL A 157 11.26 -16.63 15.89
CA VAL A 157 11.07 -15.62 16.93
C VAL A 157 10.67 -16.31 18.24
N ASP A 158 11.10 -15.77 19.37
CA ASP A 158 10.64 -16.27 20.66
C ASP A 158 9.16 -15.94 20.85
N ALA A 159 8.37 -16.93 21.26
CA ALA A 159 6.95 -16.75 21.51
C ALA A 159 6.75 -15.89 22.78
N ILE A 160 5.77 -14.98 22.73
CA ILE A 160 5.47 -14.11 23.88
C ILE A 160 4.85 -14.95 25.00
N SER A 161 5.47 -14.92 26.19
CA SER A 161 4.99 -15.66 27.35
C SER A 161 3.56 -15.22 27.74
N GLY A 162 2.69 -16.22 27.93
CA GLY A 162 1.28 -16.03 28.26
C GLY A 162 0.36 -15.89 27.05
N TRP A 163 0.89 -15.63 25.85
CA TRP A 163 0.11 -15.62 24.62
C TRP A 163 -0.14 -17.06 24.16
N GLN A 164 -1.32 -17.29 23.59
CA GLN A 164 -1.79 -18.63 23.21
C GLN A 164 -1.61 -18.85 21.71
N PRO A 165 -1.35 -20.07 21.25
CA PRO A 165 -1.38 -20.39 19.82
C PRO A 165 -2.70 -19.93 19.20
N ALA A 166 -2.62 -19.21 18.09
CA ALA A 166 -3.78 -18.70 17.37
C ALA A 166 -3.79 -19.21 15.93
N THR A 167 -4.98 -19.53 15.45
CA THR A 167 -5.19 -19.85 14.04
C THR A 167 -5.53 -18.55 13.32
N MET A 168 -4.56 -18.00 12.61
CA MET A 168 -4.78 -16.90 11.67
C MET A 168 -4.53 -17.40 10.26
N SER A 169 -5.43 -17.08 9.33
CA SER A 169 -5.27 -17.42 7.92
C SER A 169 -5.00 -16.15 7.13
N LEU A 170 -3.78 -16.03 6.62
CA LEU A 170 -3.41 -15.01 5.66
C LEU A 170 -3.18 -15.71 4.33
N ARG A 171 -4.11 -15.54 3.39
CA ARG A 171 -4.14 -16.29 2.11
C ARG A 171 -2.87 -16.19 1.27
N TRP A 172 -2.05 -15.17 1.47
CA TRP A 172 -0.79 -14.95 0.76
C TRP A 172 0.45 -15.44 1.50
N VAL A 173 0.30 -15.93 2.74
CA VAL A 173 1.41 -16.39 3.59
C VAL A 173 1.29 -17.90 3.78
N SER A 174 2.32 -18.65 3.40
CA SER A 174 2.42 -20.07 3.74
C SER A 174 3.25 -20.26 5.02
N ASP A 175 3.24 -21.46 5.57
CA ASP A 175 4.02 -21.79 6.78
C ASP A 175 3.81 -20.81 7.95
N LEU A 176 2.58 -20.30 8.09
CA LEU A 176 2.24 -19.28 9.07
C LEU A 176 2.01 -19.92 10.45
N HIS A 177 2.73 -19.45 11.46
CA HIS A 177 2.55 -19.82 12.87
C HIS A 177 2.41 -18.57 13.71
N THR A 178 1.39 -18.53 14.58
CA THR A 178 1.08 -17.32 15.35
C THR A 178 0.77 -17.64 16.80
N VAL A 179 1.08 -16.68 17.68
CA VAL A 179 0.51 -16.62 19.03
C VAL A 179 -0.21 -15.30 19.21
N ALA A 180 -1.29 -15.31 19.97
CA ALA A 180 -2.11 -14.15 20.22
C ALA A 180 -2.55 -14.05 21.68
N ASP A 181 -2.96 -12.85 22.05
CA ASP A 181 -3.58 -12.54 23.32
C ASP A 181 -4.83 -11.71 23.07
N THR A 182 -5.96 -12.22 23.54
CA THR A 182 -7.25 -11.55 23.37
C THR A 182 -7.27 -10.27 24.17
N VAL A 183 -7.57 -9.16 23.49
CA VAL A 183 -7.67 -7.83 24.10
C VAL A 183 -9.12 -7.57 24.50
N TYR A 184 -10.05 -7.78 23.57
CA TYR A 184 -11.49 -7.57 23.78
C TYR A 184 -12.30 -8.67 23.11
N THR A 185 -13.38 -9.08 23.77
CA THR A 185 -14.42 -9.89 23.16
C THR A 185 -15.76 -9.20 23.40
N SER A 186 -16.49 -8.92 22.33
CA SER A 186 -17.84 -8.36 22.37
C SER A 186 -18.82 -9.35 21.78
N HIS A 187 -20.01 -9.42 22.38
CA HIS A 187 -21.14 -10.18 21.88
C HIS A 187 -22.26 -9.18 21.61
N GLY A 188 -22.51 -8.87 20.34
CA GLY A 188 -23.42 -7.81 19.93
C GLY A 188 -23.97 -8.07 18.54
N PHE A 189 -25.21 -7.64 18.28
CA PHE A 189 -25.82 -7.68 16.94
C PHE A 189 -25.80 -9.06 16.24
N GLY A 190 -25.81 -10.15 17.01
CA GLY A 190 -25.79 -11.51 16.49
C GLY A 190 -24.41 -12.03 16.06
N VAL A 191 -23.34 -11.27 16.33
CA VAL A 191 -21.95 -11.65 16.06
C VAL A 191 -21.10 -11.60 17.33
N THR A 192 -20.09 -12.47 17.41
CA THR A 192 -19.02 -12.37 18.40
C THR A 192 -17.83 -11.74 17.71
N HIS A 193 -17.41 -10.57 18.18
CA HIS A 193 -16.22 -9.89 17.69
C HIS A 193 -15.08 -10.05 18.70
N THR A 194 -13.93 -10.54 18.25
CA THR A 194 -12.74 -10.72 19.09
C THR A 194 -11.59 -9.90 18.53
N TRP A 195 -11.14 -8.91 19.30
CA TRP A 195 -9.93 -8.14 19.03
C TRP A 195 -8.75 -8.76 19.80
N PHE A 196 -7.62 -8.96 19.14
CA PHE A 196 -6.45 -9.61 19.73
C PHE A 196 -5.14 -8.96 19.26
N SER A 197 -4.10 -9.05 20.09
CA SER A 197 -2.74 -8.76 19.65
C SER A 197 -2.06 -10.07 19.27
N ASN A 198 -1.23 -10.08 18.24
CA ASN A 198 -0.54 -11.27 17.78
C ASN A 198 0.89 -10.99 17.33
N ILE A 199 1.69 -12.05 17.32
CA ILE A 199 2.90 -12.12 16.50
C ILE A 199 2.85 -13.41 15.69
N GLY A 200 3.53 -13.43 14.56
CA GLY A 200 3.66 -14.61 13.73
C GLY A 200 4.89 -14.59 12.86
N VAL A 201 5.28 -15.78 12.42
CA VAL A 201 6.28 -15.97 11.37
C VAL A 201 5.72 -16.85 10.26
N GLY A 202 6.14 -16.62 9.02
CA GLY A 202 5.73 -17.40 7.86
C GLY A 202 6.60 -17.11 6.63
N ALA A 203 6.18 -17.67 5.50
CA ALA A 203 6.89 -17.56 4.23
C ALA A 203 6.08 -16.74 3.21
N LEU A 204 6.77 -15.84 2.51
CA LEU A 204 6.26 -15.15 1.33
C LEU A 204 6.91 -15.78 0.10
N ASN A 205 6.14 -16.48 -0.73
CA ASN A 205 6.72 -17.33 -1.78
C ASN A 205 7.02 -16.53 -3.06
N ALA A 206 8.18 -16.81 -3.65
CA ALA A 206 8.62 -16.20 -4.90
C ALA A 206 7.66 -16.49 -6.07
N GLN A 207 7.06 -17.69 -6.10
CA GLN A 207 6.06 -18.06 -7.11
C GLN A 207 4.79 -17.18 -7.08
N ASP A 208 4.50 -16.55 -5.94
CA ASP A 208 3.35 -15.66 -5.75
C ASP A 208 3.73 -14.18 -5.97
N GLY A 209 4.97 -13.90 -6.38
CA GLY A 209 5.48 -12.57 -6.71
C GLY A 209 6.34 -11.91 -5.63
N PHE A 210 6.59 -12.58 -4.49
CA PHE A 210 7.38 -12.04 -3.39
C PHE A 210 8.88 -12.35 -3.56
N THR A 211 9.60 -11.46 -4.25
CA THR A 211 11.03 -11.66 -4.58
C THR A 211 11.96 -10.53 -4.10
N ASP A 212 11.41 -9.38 -3.75
CA ASP A 212 12.14 -8.23 -3.22
C ASP A 212 11.64 -7.90 -1.81
N VAL A 213 12.55 -7.73 -0.85
CA VAL A 213 12.19 -7.55 0.58
C VAL A 213 11.36 -6.28 0.81
N ARG A 214 11.66 -5.18 0.12
CA ARG A 214 10.96 -3.91 0.28
C ARG A 214 9.56 -3.99 -0.31
N ALA A 215 9.45 -4.36 -1.58
CA ALA A 215 8.17 -4.49 -2.27
C ALA A 215 7.26 -5.49 -1.54
N SER A 216 7.82 -6.60 -1.08
CA SER A 216 7.09 -7.63 -0.34
C SER A 216 6.59 -7.14 1.02
N ALA A 217 7.37 -6.31 1.74
CA ALA A 217 6.94 -5.70 3.00
C ALA A 217 5.75 -4.75 2.78
N HIS A 218 5.82 -3.88 1.77
CA HIS A 218 4.71 -2.98 1.43
C HIS A 218 3.45 -3.74 1.00
N SER A 219 3.57 -4.70 0.08
CA SER A 219 2.44 -5.52 -0.34
C SER A 219 1.84 -6.32 0.82
N THR A 220 2.69 -6.81 1.73
CA THR A 220 2.21 -7.49 2.95
C THR A 220 1.43 -6.55 3.85
N LEU A 221 1.91 -5.33 4.06
CA LEU A 221 1.19 -4.34 4.87
C LEU A 221 -0.16 -3.99 4.26
N GLU A 222 -0.21 -3.71 2.95
CA GLU A 222 -1.46 -3.43 2.23
C GLU A 222 -2.45 -4.59 2.38
N CYS A 223 -1.96 -5.82 2.18
CA CYS A 223 -2.79 -7.00 2.32
C CYS A 223 -3.28 -7.22 3.75
N TYR A 224 -2.41 -7.05 4.74
CA TYR A 224 -2.76 -7.22 6.14
C TYR A 224 -3.81 -6.20 6.60
N ALA A 225 -3.63 -4.92 6.26
CA ALA A 225 -4.57 -3.85 6.59
C ALA A 225 -5.93 -3.99 5.86
N SER A 226 -6.00 -4.77 4.78
CA SER A 226 -7.22 -5.04 4.02
C SER A 226 -7.96 -6.32 4.45
N THR A 227 -7.46 -7.04 5.45
CA THR A 227 -8.14 -8.24 5.96
C THR A 227 -9.45 -7.90 6.67
N ASP A 228 -10.36 -8.87 6.75
CA ASP A 228 -11.62 -8.77 7.51
C ASP A 228 -11.38 -8.44 9.00
N TYR A 229 -10.19 -8.72 9.53
CA TYR A 229 -9.81 -8.32 10.89
C TYR A 229 -9.85 -6.79 11.06
N TYR A 230 -9.58 -6.03 10.00
CA TYR A 230 -9.65 -4.57 9.96
C TYR A 230 -10.86 -4.06 9.15
N ASP A 231 -12.01 -4.76 9.12
CA ASP A 231 -13.23 -4.37 8.37
C ASP A 231 -13.71 -2.91 8.66
N GLY A 232 -13.38 -2.39 9.84
CA GLY A 232 -13.64 -1.01 10.23
C GLY A 232 -12.53 -0.01 9.86
N PHE A 233 -11.63 -0.32 8.93
CA PHE A 233 -10.46 0.51 8.59
C PHE A 233 -10.83 1.96 8.29
N THR A 234 -10.16 2.90 8.96
CA THR A 234 -10.36 4.34 8.76
C THR A 234 -9.10 5.07 8.30
N GLY A 235 -7.94 4.44 8.40
CA GLY A 235 -6.69 5.02 7.94
C GLY A 235 -5.48 4.30 8.50
N ARG A 236 -4.29 4.69 8.03
CA ARG A 236 -3.02 4.24 8.59
C ARG A 236 -2.05 5.41 8.77
N LYS A 237 -1.08 5.24 9.66
CA LYS A 237 0.02 6.19 9.87
C LYS A 237 1.33 5.43 10.02
N ASP A 238 2.18 5.55 9.02
CA ASP A 238 3.49 4.92 9.04
C ASP A 238 4.43 5.63 10.02
N LEU A 239 5.17 4.84 10.79
CA LEU A 239 6.10 5.28 11.83
C LEU A 239 7.55 4.95 11.46
N VAL A 240 7.76 3.77 10.87
CA VAL A 240 9.05 3.26 10.37
C VAL A 240 8.80 2.65 8.99
N ASP A 241 9.71 2.91 8.06
CA ASP A 241 9.74 2.33 6.72
C ASP A 241 11.18 2.37 6.22
N GLU A 242 11.97 1.34 6.57
CA GLU A 242 13.41 1.36 6.34
C GLU A 242 14.01 -0.01 6.05
N GLN A 243 15.18 0.02 5.40
CA GLN A 243 16.03 -1.15 5.26
C GLN A 243 16.69 -1.47 6.59
N THR A 244 16.77 -2.75 6.93
CA THR A 244 17.44 -3.25 8.13
C THR A 244 18.12 -4.59 7.85
N THR A 245 18.58 -5.29 8.90
CA THR A 245 19.12 -6.64 8.80
C THR A 245 18.65 -7.53 9.94
N VAL A 246 18.48 -8.81 9.68
CA VAL A 246 18.25 -9.86 10.70
C VAL A 246 19.38 -10.88 10.56
N ASP A 247 20.21 -11.06 11.58
CA ASP A 247 21.41 -11.91 11.54
C ASP A 247 22.34 -11.64 10.34
N GLY A 248 22.43 -10.38 9.90
CA GLY A 248 23.23 -9.97 8.74
C GLY A 248 22.56 -10.24 7.38
N HIS A 249 21.37 -10.84 7.36
CA HIS A 249 20.55 -10.97 6.16
C HIS A 249 19.80 -9.67 5.85
N PRO A 250 19.73 -9.23 4.58
CA PRO A 250 18.95 -8.07 4.19
C PRO A 250 17.49 -8.21 4.61
N ALA A 251 16.92 -7.15 5.18
CA ALA A 251 15.53 -7.11 5.58
C ALA A 251 14.91 -5.73 5.36
N TRP A 252 13.58 -5.66 5.38
CA TRP A 252 12.82 -4.42 5.38
C TRP A 252 11.85 -4.41 6.55
N HIS A 253 11.84 -3.32 7.34
CA HIS A 253 10.94 -3.15 8.48
C HIS A 253 9.98 -2.00 8.21
N ILE A 254 8.68 -2.29 8.35
CA ILE A 254 7.62 -1.30 8.40
C ILE A 254 6.93 -1.39 9.76
N GLN A 255 6.84 -0.26 10.45
CA GLN A 255 5.99 -0.10 11.63
C GLN A 255 4.93 0.95 11.30
N THR A 256 3.66 0.63 11.50
CA THR A 256 2.55 1.54 11.19
C THR A 256 1.46 1.44 12.24
N GLU A 257 0.68 2.50 12.41
CA GLU A 257 -0.58 2.45 13.16
C GLU A 257 -1.72 2.25 12.16
N VAL A 258 -2.45 1.15 12.28
CA VAL A 258 -3.69 0.89 11.54
C VAL A 258 -4.85 1.32 12.43
N TYR A 259 -5.72 2.18 11.92
CA TYR A 259 -6.87 2.70 12.66
C TYR A 259 -8.17 2.07 12.19
N VAL A 260 -9.06 1.80 13.14
CA VAL A 260 -10.40 1.28 12.86
C VAL A 260 -11.48 2.04 13.62
N THR A 261 -12.72 1.94 13.15
CA THR A 261 -13.92 2.35 13.89
C THR A 261 -14.99 1.29 13.69
N MET A 262 -15.33 0.59 14.76
CA MET A 262 -16.28 -0.50 14.74
C MET A 262 -17.38 -0.27 15.79
N ARG A 263 -18.62 -0.59 15.43
CA ARG A 263 -19.78 -0.37 16.32
C ARG A 263 -19.80 -1.31 17.51
N ASP A 264 -19.29 -2.53 17.34
CA ASP A 264 -19.42 -3.61 18.34
C ASP A 264 -18.31 -3.58 19.39
N ILE A 265 -17.19 -2.93 19.08
CA ILE A 265 -16.01 -2.73 19.96
C ILE A 265 -15.50 -1.28 19.85
N PRO A 266 -16.31 -0.26 20.20
CA PRO A 266 -15.98 1.15 19.96
C PRO A 266 -14.75 1.65 20.74
N GLN A 267 -14.32 0.90 21.77
CA GLN A 267 -13.10 1.20 22.52
C GLN A 267 -11.81 0.85 21.76
N VAL A 268 -11.89 0.00 20.73
CA VAL A 268 -10.73 -0.39 19.92
C VAL A 268 -10.45 0.73 18.91
N ARG A 269 -9.23 1.26 18.97
CA ARG A 269 -8.75 2.27 18.03
C ARG A 269 -8.02 1.68 16.83
N GLY A 270 -7.57 0.43 16.94
CA GLY A 270 -6.77 -0.27 15.95
C GLY A 270 -5.49 -0.85 16.56
N ASP A 271 -4.51 -1.18 15.73
CA ASP A 271 -3.24 -1.80 16.13
C ASP A 271 -2.02 -0.99 15.67
N ARG A 272 -0.93 -1.09 16.43
CA ARG A 272 0.41 -0.89 15.89
C ARG A 272 0.81 -2.20 15.21
N VAL A 273 1.11 -2.13 13.91
CA VAL A 273 1.49 -3.26 13.07
C VAL A 273 2.96 -3.16 12.73
N ASP A 274 3.67 -4.27 12.89
CA ASP A 274 5.09 -4.45 12.57
C ASP A 274 5.23 -5.55 11.51
N ILE A 275 5.78 -5.20 10.35
CA ILE A 275 6.08 -6.13 9.26
C ILE A 275 7.60 -6.13 9.06
N VAL A 276 8.22 -7.30 9.19
CA VAL A 276 9.64 -7.48 8.83
C VAL A 276 9.75 -8.59 7.80
N VAL A 277 10.22 -8.25 6.60
CA VAL A 277 10.49 -9.22 5.54
C VAL A 277 11.99 -9.40 5.40
N VAL A 278 12.46 -10.66 5.41
CA VAL A 278 13.86 -11.04 5.48
C VAL A 278 14.23 -11.89 4.26
N ASP A 279 15.34 -11.56 3.61
CA ASP A 279 15.99 -12.45 2.64
C ASP A 279 16.73 -13.56 3.38
N VAL A 280 16.07 -14.72 3.52
CA VAL A 280 16.62 -15.89 4.22
C VAL A 280 17.67 -16.65 3.41
N GLY A 281 18.11 -16.13 2.26
CA GLY A 281 19.06 -16.81 1.37
C GLY A 281 18.43 -17.97 0.57
N ASN A 282 17.09 -18.05 0.54
CA ASN A 282 16.34 -19.03 -0.23
C ASN A 282 15.70 -18.35 -1.44
N ARG A 283 15.92 -18.89 -2.64
CA ARG A 283 15.34 -18.36 -3.89
C ARG A 283 13.83 -18.61 -4.03
N ASP A 284 13.25 -19.50 -3.24
CA ASP A 284 11.85 -19.92 -3.36
C ASP A 284 10.92 -19.10 -2.45
N HIS A 285 11.43 -18.46 -1.39
CA HIS A 285 10.64 -17.64 -0.48
C HIS A 285 11.48 -16.65 0.34
N LEU A 286 10.83 -15.59 0.81
CA LEU A 286 11.31 -14.69 1.85
C LEU A 286 10.71 -15.11 3.20
N GLY A 287 11.39 -14.77 4.29
CA GLY A 287 10.85 -14.89 5.64
C GLY A 287 10.00 -13.68 6.00
N LEU A 288 8.86 -13.89 6.65
CA LEU A 288 7.98 -12.85 7.14
C LEU A 288 7.84 -12.97 8.65
N PHE A 289 8.17 -11.92 9.39
CA PHE A 289 7.64 -11.67 10.73
C PHE A 289 6.50 -10.66 10.63
N LEU A 290 5.42 -10.93 11.36
CA LEU A 290 4.31 -10.02 11.53
C LEU A 290 4.04 -9.83 13.03
N GLY A 291 3.72 -8.61 13.44
CA GLY A 291 3.21 -8.30 14.76
C GLY A 291 2.05 -7.33 14.62
N SER A 292 0.99 -7.53 15.41
CA SER A 292 -0.02 -6.50 15.64
C SER A 292 -0.30 -6.40 17.13
N SER A 293 -0.31 -5.18 17.66
CA SER A 293 -0.62 -4.95 19.07
C SER A 293 -1.53 -3.76 19.27
N ASN A 294 -2.48 -3.90 20.19
CA ASN A 294 -3.54 -2.92 20.40
C ASN A 294 -2.99 -1.51 20.65
N LEU A 295 -3.46 -0.53 19.87
CA LEU A 295 -3.02 0.86 20.00
C LEU A 295 -3.26 1.39 21.41
N GLY A 296 -2.25 2.06 21.96
CA GLY A 296 -2.27 2.61 23.31
C GLY A 296 -2.03 1.58 24.43
N ASP A 297 -1.83 0.30 24.12
CA ASP A 297 -1.43 -0.72 25.11
C ASP A 297 0.10 -0.85 25.19
N ALA A 298 0.72 -0.03 26.03
CA ALA A 298 2.18 -0.05 26.21
C ALA A 298 2.71 -1.42 26.67
N GLY A 299 1.90 -2.22 27.38
CA GLY A 299 2.30 -3.54 27.84
C GLY A 299 2.41 -4.55 26.70
N ARG A 300 1.40 -4.61 25.82
CA ARG A 300 1.43 -5.49 24.63
C ARG A 300 2.43 -4.99 23.60
N ASN A 301 2.48 -3.68 23.34
CA ASN A 301 3.46 -3.09 22.43
C ASN A 301 4.90 -3.42 22.86
N GLY A 302 5.23 -3.24 24.15
CA GLY A 302 6.55 -3.59 24.66
C GLY A 302 6.89 -5.09 24.59
N LYS A 303 5.89 -5.98 24.67
CA LYS A 303 6.09 -7.43 24.47
C LYS A 303 6.39 -7.77 23.01
N VAL A 304 5.71 -7.13 22.05
CA VAL A 304 6.02 -7.28 20.62
C VAL A 304 7.42 -6.75 20.32
N ASP A 305 7.78 -5.57 20.85
CA ASP A 305 9.13 -5.00 20.69
C ASP A 305 10.22 -5.92 21.24
N ALA A 306 9.96 -6.57 22.38
CA ALA A 306 10.88 -7.52 22.98
C ALA A 306 11.00 -8.82 22.14
N ALA A 307 9.89 -9.32 21.61
CA ALA A 307 9.90 -10.51 20.75
C ALA A 307 10.65 -10.24 19.44
N MET A 308 10.43 -9.09 18.79
CA MET A 308 11.13 -8.72 17.55
C MET A 308 12.66 -8.71 17.70
N LYS A 309 13.19 -8.36 18.88
CA LYS A 309 14.64 -8.41 19.15
C LYS A 309 15.22 -9.83 19.19
N THR A 310 14.38 -10.85 19.23
CA THR A 310 14.77 -12.28 19.20
C THR A 310 14.65 -12.90 17.80
N LEU A 311 14.18 -12.10 16.83
CA LEU A 311 14.02 -12.52 15.44
C LEU A 311 15.38 -12.92 14.86
N ARG A 312 15.43 -14.08 14.23
CA ARG A 312 16.66 -14.70 13.73
C ARG A 312 16.39 -15.57 12.50
N VAL A 313 17.38 -15.73 11.63
CA VAL A 313 17.29 -16.61 10.46
C VAL A 313 17.66 -18.04 10.86
N THR A 314 16.94 -19.03 10.33
CA THR A 314 17.27 -20.45 10.52
C THR A 314 18.10 -20.96 9.35
N GLY A 315 19.33 -21.41 9.62
CA GLY A 315 20.22 -22.08 8.66
C GLY A 315 20.13 -23.60 8.69
#